data_AF-A0A519VM77-F1
#
_entry.id   AF-A0A519VM77-F1
#
_cell.length_a   1.000
_cell.length_b   1.000
_cell.length_c   1.000
_cell.angle_alpha   90.00
_cell.angle_beta   90.00
_cell.angle_gamma   90.00
#
_symmetry.space_group_name_H-M   'P 1'
#
loop_
_entity.id
_entity.type
_entity.pdbx_description
1 polymer ?
#
loop_
_entity_poly.entity_id
_entity_poly.type
_entity_poly.pdbx_seq_one_letter_code
_entity_poly.pdbx_strand_id
1 'polypeptide(L)'
;MGYYQLLYQSTMTQLLASTYGYYNNGDKYINVGSFTDYQGRIFSEGYMDASYIREMQRLATLKDPNANQNLIAIGDIMFVLILQRITDTYGDVPYSQAAKAMQGIKYPVYDSQQEIYNYMLRDLESAIGRLDTSKPLPTADLFYKGDINKWKKFGYSLMLKVAMRMTKVDLNKARIWAEKASANTFGSIDDNAIVVT
;
A
#
# COMPACT_ATOMS: atom_id res chain seq x y z
N MET A 1 -10.87 -2.13 7.10
CA MET A 1 -11.13 -0.67 7.03
C MET A 1 -11.09 -0.14 8.45
N GLY A 2 -10.34 0.92 8.69
CA GLY A 2 -10.30 1.59 10.00
C GLY A 2 -11.45 2.58 10.17
N TYR A 3 -11.76 2.91 11.42
CA TYR A 3 -12.83 3.86 11.79
C TYR A 3 -12.74 5.22 11.07
N TYR A 4 -11.53 5.75 10.90
CA TYR A 4 -11.30 7.04 10.24
C TYR A 4 -11.59 7.02 8.73
N GLN A 5 -11.44 5.88 8.06
CA GLN A 5 -11.76 5.75 6.62
C GLN A 5 -13.27 5.81 6.39
N LEU A 6 -14.03 5.22 7.32
CA LEU A 6 -15.50 5.25 7.29
C LEU A 6 -16.02 6.66 7.49
N LEU A 7 -15.42 7.45 8.38
CA LEU A 7 -15.88 8.81 8.67
C LEU A 7 -15.35 9.89 7.73
N TYR A 8 -14.22 9.64 7.06
CA TYR A 8 -13.61 10.61 6.16
C TYR A 8 -13.87 10.25 4.69
N GLN A 9 -13.26 9.16 4.21
CA GLN A 9 -13.23 8.84 2.79
C GLN A 9 -14.60 8.34 2.29
N SER A 10 -15.32 7.55 3.10
CA SER A 10 -16.58 6.93 2.64
C SER A 10 -17.72 7.93 2.48
N THR A 11 -17.78 8.95 3.33
CA THR A 11 -18.81 9.99 3.25
C THR A 11 -18.53 10.99 2.14
N MET A 12 -17.25 11.27 1.85
CA MET A 12 -16.86 12.15 0.73
C MET A 12 -17.26 11.58 -0.63
N THR A 13 -17.22 10.25 -0.77
CA THR A 13 -17.68 9.55 -1.98
C THR A 13 -19.14 9.12 -1.91
N GLN A 14 -19.89 9.59 -0.90
CA GLN A 14 -21.30 9.30 -0.69
C GLN A 14 -21.63 7.80 -0.56
N LEU A 15 -20.65 6.99 -0.15
CA LEU A 15 -20.90 5.59 0.22
C LEU A 15 -21.77 5.51 1.48
N LEU A 16 -21.56 6.44 2.42
CA LEU A 16 -22.36 6.62 3.63
C LEU A 16 -22.76 8.10 3.77
N ALA A 17 -23.84 8.35 4.52
CA ALA A 17 -24.28 9.69 4.91
C ALA A 17 -24.87 9.64 6.32
N SER A 18 -24.89 10.77 7.03
CA SER A 18 -25.40 10.83 8.41
C SER A 18 -26.14 12.13 8.73
N THR A 19 -27.29 11.99 9.37
CA THR A 19 -28.01 13.10 10.01
C THR A 19 -27.51 13.39 11.43
N TYR A 20 -26.77 12.46 12.05
CA TYR A 20 -26.24 12.60 13.41
C TYR A 20 -25.04 13.55 13.45
N GLY A 21 -25.08 14.52 14.37
CA GLY A 21 -24.14 15.65 14.43
C GLY A 21 -22.67 15.29 14.62
N TYR A 22 -22.35 14.12 15.17
CA TYR A 22 -20.96 13.66 15.34
C TYR A 22 -20.34 13.09 14.04
N TYR A 23 -21.19 12.64 13.11
CA TYR A 23 -20.77 12.04 11.83
C TYR A 23 -21.08 12.93 10.62
N ASN A 24 -21.53 14.17 10.88
CA ASN A 24 -21.93 15.12 9.83
C ASN A 24 -20.73 15.79 9.13
N ASN A 25 -19.51 15.45 9.55
CA ASN A 25 -18.29 16.14 9.16
C ASN A 25 -17.94 15.87 7.70
N GLY A 26 -18.06 14.60 7.29
CA GLY A 26 -17.52 14.14 6.02
C GLY A 26 -18.49 14.24 4.83
N ASP A 27 -19.80 14.15 5.05
CA ASP A 27 -20.84 14.27 4.00
C ASP A 27 -21.31 15.72 3.78
N LYS A 28 -21.05 16.61 4.74
CA LYS A 28 -21.34 18.06 4.63
C LYS A 28 -20.09 18.90 4.43
N TYR A 29 -18.92 18.27 4.30
CA TYR A 29 -17.63 18.92 4.08
C TYR A 29 -17.28 19.97 5.13
N ILE A 30 -17.68 19.74 6.39
CA ILE A 30 -17.40 20.62 7.52
C ILE A 30 -16.40 19.98 8.47
N ASN A 31 -15.41 20.76 8.89
CA ASN A 31 -14.43 20.28 9.84
C ASN A 31 -14.86 20.65 11.27
N VAL A 32 -15.51 19.72 11.96
CA VAL A 32 -15.92 19.88 13.36
C VAL A 32 -15.55 18.64 14.19
N GLY A 33 -15.37 18.81 15.50
CA GLY A 33 -14.95 17.74 16.40
C GLY A 33 -13.61 17.12 16.00
N SER A 34 -13.51 15.79 16.03
CA SER A 34 -12.27 15.04 15.73
C SER A 34 -12.03 14.79 14.23
N PHE A 35 -12.69 15.53 13.32
CA PHE A 35 -12.55 15.27 11.88
C PHE A 35 -11.12 15.49 11.37
N THR A 36 -10.44 16.55 11.82
CA THR A 36 -9.00 16.77 11.55
C THR A 36 -8.15 15.60 12.02
N ASP A 37 -8.47 15.01 13.19
CA ASP A 37 -7.71 13.86 13.69
C ASP A 37 -7.92 12.64 12.79
N TYR A 38 -9.15 12.39 12.33
CA TYR A 38 -9.43 11.29 11.40
C TYR A 38 -8.72 11.45 10.07
N GLN A 39 -8.63 12.69 9.57
CA GLN A 39 -7.80 13.01 8.42
C GLN A 39 -6.36 12.66 8.70
N GLY A 40 -5.77 13.07 9.82
CA GLY A 40 -4.36 12.81 10.17
C GLY A 40 -4.01 11.36 10.48
N ARG A 41 -4.99 10.51 10.81
CA ARG A 41 -4.76 9.08 11.10
C ARG A 41 -4.29 8.26 9.91
N ILE A 42 -4.72 8.60 8.69
CA ILE A 42 -4.24 7.91 7.47
C ILE A 42 -2.71 8.06 7.36
N PHE A 43 -2.18 9.25 7.64
CA PHE A 43 -0.75 9.51 7.66
C PHE A 43 -0.06 8.81 8.82
N SER A 44 -0.47 9.10 10.06
CA SER A 44 0.23 8.63 11.25
C SER A 44 0.20 7.10 11.42
N GLU A 45 -0.98 6.48 11.30
CA GLU A 45 -1.09 5.01 11.37
C GLU A 45 -0.44 4.34 10.16
N GLY A 46 -0.56 4.94 8.97
CA GLY A 46 0.07 4.40 7.76
C GLY A 46 1.60 4.35 7.84
N TYR A 47 2.25 5.42 8.35
CA TYR A 47 3.71 5.38 8.56
C TYR A 47 4.13 4.46 9.71
N MET A 48 3.28 4.28 10.72
CA MET A 48 3.50 3.29 11.77
C MET A 48 3.49 1.88 11.18
N ASP A 49 2.48 1.52 10.39
CA ASP A 49 2.39 0.23 9.70
C ASP A 49 3.58 -0.01 8.75
N ALA A 50 3.93 1.01 7.96
CA ALA A 50 5.09 0.95 7.07
C ALA A 50 6.41 0.73 7.85
N SER A 51 6.53 1.30 9.05
CA SER A 51 7.70 1.09 9.91
C SER A 51 7.80 -0.36 10.43
N TYR A 52 6.68 -0.99 10.78
CA TYR A 52 6.65 -2.39 11.16
C TYR A 52 7.06 -3.31 10.02
N ILE A 53 6.63 -3.00 8.78
CA ILE A 53 7.07 -3.73 7.59
C ILE A 53 8.59 -3.60 7.40
N ARG A 54 9.15 -2.40 7.50
CA ARG A 54 10.61 -2.20 7.36
C ARG A 54 11.40 -2.90 8.46
N GLU A 55 10.89 -2.93 9.69
CA GLU A 55 11.53 -3.65 10.78
C GLU A 55 11.47 -5.17 10.58
N MET A 56 10.33 -5.71 10.14
CA MET A 56 10.21 -7.12 9.76
C MET A 56 11.23 -7.50 8.68
N GLN A 57 11.35 -6.70 7.62
CA GLN A 57 12.31 -6.93 6.55
C GLN A 57 13.76 -6.86 7.05
N ARG A 58 14.07 -5.92 7.95
CA ARG A 58 15.40 -5.81 8.58
C ARG A 58 15.75 -7.08 9.35
N LEU A 59 14.85 -7.54 10.22
CA LEU A 59 15.04 -8.77 11.01
C LEU A 59 15.16 -10.01 10.11
N ALA A 60 14.33 -10.11 9.08
CA ALA A 60 14.38 -11.19 8.10
C ALA A 60 15.73 -11.24 7.35
N THR A 61 16.23 -10.07 6.94
CA THR A 61 17.52 -9.92 6.27
C THR A 61 18.67 -10.30 7.20
N LEU A 62 18.64 -9.87 8.46
CA LEU A 62 19.68 -10.22 9.44
C LEU A 62 19.70 -11.71 9.78
N LYS A 63 18.55 -12.38 9.75
CA LYS A 63 18.46 -13.81 10.02
C LYS A 63 19.00 -14.63 8.85
N ASP A 64 18.46 -14.44 7.66
CA ASP A 64 18.93 -15.04 6.41
C ASP A 64 18.20 -14.38 5.23
N PRO A 65 18.87 -13.55 4.41
CA PRO A 65 18.23 -12.84 3.31
C PRO A 65 17.77 -13.79 2.19
N ASN A 66 18.45 -14.92 1.99
CA ASN A 66 18.11 -15.88 0.94
C ASN A 66 16.92 -16.75 1.35
N ALA A 67 16.89 -17.23 2.59
CA ALA A 67 15.78 -18.02 3.09
C ALA A 67 14.51 -17.18 3.29
N ASN A 68 14.65 -15.89 3.63
CA ASN A 68 13.51 -14.98 3.84
C ASN A 68 13.20 -14.08 2.64
N GLN A 69 13.74 -14.37 1.45
CA GLN A 69 13.55 -13.56 0.25
C GLN A 69 12.07 -13.29 -0.05
N ASN A 70 11.22 -14.32 0.05
CA ASN A 70 9.77 -14.19 -0.16
C ASN A 70 9.12 -13.23 0.84
N LEU A 71 9.45 -13.36 2.13
CA LEU A 71 8.94 -12.47 3.17
C LEU A 71 9.36 -11.02 2.93
N ILE A 72 10.61 -10.79 2.50
CA ILE A 72 11.13 -9.46 2.20
C ILE A 72 10.38 -8.87 0.99
N ALA A 73 10.23 -9.63 -0.09
CA ALA A 73 9.52 -9.19 -1.29
C ALA A 73 8.04 -8.88 -1.01
N ILE A 74 7.35 -9.71 -0.21
CA ILE A 74 5.98 -9.44 0.23
C ILE A 74 5.91 -8.15 1.05
N GLY A 75 6.90 -7.91 1.92
CA GLY A 75 7.02 -6.64 2.65
C GLY A 75 7.06 -5.43 1.72
N ASP A 76 7.78 -5.50 0.61
CA ASP A 76 7.84 -4.38 -0.35
C ASP A 76 6.50 -4.15 -1.06
N ILE A 77 5.77 -5.22 -1.40
CA ILE A 77 4.42 -5.12 -1.96
C ILE A 77 3.46 -4.45 -0.96
N MET A 78 3.52 -4.85 0.32
CA MET A 78 2.70 -4.27 1.38
C MET A 78 3.07 -2.82 1.68
N PHE A 79 4.36 -2.48 1.63
CA PHE A 79 4.82 -1.10 1.76
C PHE A 79 4.21 -0.22 0.66
N VAL A 80 4.25 -0.67 -0.60
CA VAL A 80 3.62 0.05 -1.71
C VAL A 80 2.11 0.23 -1.47
N LEU A 81 1.41 -0.82 -1.03
CA LEU A 81 -0.03 -0.74 -0.73
C LEU A 81 -0.36 0.35 0.30
N ILE A 82 0.43 0.43 1.38
CA ILE A 82 0.23 1.40 2.45
C ILE A 82 0.52 2.81 1.95
N LEU A 83 1.69 3.03 1.34
CA LEU A 83 2.12 4.36 0.90
C LEU A 83 1.28 4.88 -0.26
N GLN A 84 0.75 4.01 -1.13
CA GLN A 84 -0.20 4.35 -2.18
C GLN A 84 -1.43 5.06 -1.61
N ARG A 85 -1.97 4.56 -0.49
CA ARG A 85 -3.12 5.18 0.20
C ARG A 85 -2.78 6.56 0.77
N ILE A 86 -1.57 6.71 1.31
CA ILE A 86 -1.11 7.96 1.91
C ILE A 86 -0.95 9.02 0.82
N THR A 87 -0.17 8.76 -0.23
CA THR A 87 0.02 9.74 -1.31
C THR A 87 -1.29 10.07 -2.01
N ASP A 88 -2.19 9.10 -2.22
CA ASP A 88 -3.52 9.36 -2.79
C ASP A 88 -4.37 10.33 -1.96
N THR A 89 -4.07 10.46 -0.66
CA THR A 89 -4.79 11.33 0.27
C THR A 89 -4.14 12.72 0.40
N TYR A 90 -2.81 12.80 0.39
CA TYR A 90 -2.08 14.02 0.74
C TYR A 90 -1.22 14.61 -0.39
N GLY A 91 -1.02 13.90 -1.50
CA GLY A 91 -0.08 14.32 -2.54
C GLY A 91 1.36 13.92 -2.20
N ASP A 92 2.25 14.91 -2.20
CA ASP A 92 3.68 14.75 -1.93
C ASP A 92 3.88 14.32 -0.47
N VAL A 93 4.61 13.23 -0.26
CA VAL A 93 4.87 12.64 1.06
C VAL A 93 6.20 11.89 1.07
N PRO A 94 6.78 11.58 2.23
CA PRO A 94 7.95 10.72 2.29
C PRO A 94 7.70 9.32 1.71
N TYR A 95 8.51 8.90 0.74
CA TYR A 95 8.49 7.54 0.20
C TYR A 95 9.91 6.97 0.11
N SER A 96 10.80 7.61 -0.65
CA SER A 96 12.17 7.17 -0.91
C SER A 96 13.00 7.08 0.37
N GLN A 97 12.70 7.94 1.33
CA GLN A 97 13.34 8.05 2.63
C GLN A 97 12.45 7.60 3.80
N ALA A 98 11.22 7.15 3.53
CA ALA A 98 10.28 6.76 4.57
C ALA A 98 10.71 5.52 5.36
N ALA A 99 10.37 5.51 6.65
CA ALA A 99 10.63 4.39 7.57
C ALA A 99 12.11 3.96 7.66
N LYS A 100 13.05 4.90 7.48
CA LYS A 100 14.50 4.68 7.53
C LYS A 100 15.18 5.31 8.75
N ALA A 101 14.44 5.51 9.85
CA ALA A 101 14.98 6.11 11.08
C ALA A 101 16.18 5.32 11.65
N MET A 102 16.12 3.98 11.61
CA MET A 102 17.25 3.12 12.03
C MET A 102 18.46 3.18 11.10
N GLN A 103 18.30 3.73 9.90
CA GLN A 103 19.38 3.98 8.93
C GLN A 103 19.90 5.43 9.06
N GLY A 104 19.48 6.17 10.09
CA GLY A 104 19.91 7.54 10.37
C GLY A 104 19.03 8.64 9.78
N ILE A 105 18.01 8.30 8.98
CA ILE A 105 17.13 9.29 8.34
C ILE A 105 15.98 9.64 9.29
N LYS A 106 16.16 10.71 10.06
CA LYS A 106 15.16 11.20 11.05
C LYS A 106 14.15 12.18 10.44
N TYR A 107 14.55 12.90 9.39
CA TYR A 107 13.76 13.92 8.71
C TYR A 107 13.69 13.55 7.23
N PRO A 108 12.81 12.61 6.85
CA PRO A 108 12.75 12.17 5.47
C PRO A 108 12.19 13.29 4.59
N VAL A 109 12.75 13.42 3.38
CA VAL A 109 12.23 14.36 2.38
C VAL A 109 10.84 13.95 1.91
N TYR A 110 10.07 14.93 1.44
CA TYR A 110 8.82 14.70 0.75
C TYR A 110 9.12 14.53 -0.72
N ASP A 111 8.83 13.35 -1.27
CA ASP A 111 8.98 13.09 -2.69
C ASP A 111 7.73 13.59 -3.43
N SER A 112 7.88 14.05 -4.67
CA SER A 112 6.72 14.44 -5.46
C SER A 112 5.82 13.24 -5.74
N GLN A 113 4.50 13.41 -5.77
CA GLN A 113 3.57 12.30 -6.05
C GLN A 113 3.88 11.63 -7.39
N GLN A 114 4.36 12.38 -8.39
CA GLN A 114 4.81 11.82 -9.66
C GLN A 114 5.97 10.85 -9.49
N GLU A 115 7.00 11.22 -8.70
CA GLU A 115 8.13 10.33 -8.40
C GLU A 115 7.69 9.12 -7.59
N ILE A 116 6.85 9.33 -6.57
CA ILE A 116 6.29 8.23 -5.74
C ILE A 116 5.62 7.18 -6.62
N TYR A 117 4.79 7.58 -7.58
CA TYR A 117 4.14 6.64 -8.51
C TYR A 117 5.15 5.87 -9.38
N ASN A 118 6.23 6.52 -9.83
CA ASN A 118 7.29 5.82 -10.55
C ASN A 118 8.05 4.85 -9.63
N TYR A 119 8.30 5.22 -8.37
CA TYR A 119 8.94 4.33 -7.41
C TYR A 119 8.07 3.11 -7.09
N MET A 120 6.76 3.30 -6.83
CA MET A 120 5.83 2.22 -6.57
C MET A 120 5.83 1.17 -7.71
N LEU A 121 5.83 1.60 -8.97
CA LEU A 121 5.84 0.68 -10.11
C LEU A 121 7.15 -0.13 -10.18
N ARG A 122 8.30 0.51 -9.94
CA ARG A 122 9.61 -0.15 -9.91
C ARG A 122 9.76 -1.11 -8.73
N ASP A 123 9.30 -0.70 -7.56
CA ASP A 123 9.33 -1.51 -6.34
C ASP A 123 8.44 -2.75 -6.48
N LEU A 124 7.24 -2.59 -7.05
CA LEU A 124 6.36 -3.72 -7.35
C LEU A 124 6.99 -4.67 -8.35
N GLU A 125 7.55 -4.18 -9.46
CA GLU A 125 8.23 -5.03 -10.44
C GLU A 125 9.38 -5.83 -9.81
N SER A 126 10.22 -5.15 -9.03
CA SER A 126 11.34 -5.79 -8.34
C SER A 126 10.89 -6.81 -7.31
N ALA A 127 9.87 -6.49 -6.51
CA ALA A 127 9.33 -7.38 -5.50
C ALA A 127 8.71 -8.63 -6.12
N ILE A 128 7.85 -8.46 -7.13
CA ILE A 128 7.22 -9.56 -7.86
C ILE A 128 8.27 -10.47 -8.51
N GLY A 129 9.31 -9.88 -9.13
CA GLY A 129 10.41 -10.62 -9.74
C GLY A 129 11.24 -11.43 -8.75
N ARG A 130 11.28 -11.04 -7.47
CA ARG A 130 11.97 -11.78 -6.39
C ARG A 130 11.11 -12.86 -5.74
N LEU A 131 9.81 -12.93 -6.00
CA LEU A 131 8.96 -13.99 -5.46
C LEU A 131 9.26 -15.34 -6.13
N ASP A 132 9.61 -16.34 -5.32
CA ASP A 132 10.09 -17.64 -5.79
C ASP A 132 9.44 -18.78 -4.99
N THR A 133 8.71 -19.64 -5.69
CA THR A 133 8.01 -20.81 -5.12
C THR A 133 8.94 -21.92 -4.66
N SER A 134 10.22 -21.89 -5.07
CA SER A 134 11.24 -22.85 -4.63
C SER A 134 11.88 -22.46 -3.28
N LYS A 135 11.66 -21.22 -2.83
CA LYS A 135 12.18 -20.70 -1.56
C LYS A 135 11.19 -20.99 -0.42
N PRO A 136 11.65 -20.95 0.85
CA PRO A 136 10.77 -21.09 2.00
C PRO A 136 9.57 -20.14 1.95
N LEU A 137 8.41 -20.66 2.36
CA LEU A 137 7.17 -19.90 2.41
C LEU A 137 7.07 -19.11 3.73
N PRO A 138 6.54 -17.88 3.71
CA PRO A 138 6.18 -17.17 4.92
C PRO A 138 5.09 -17.93 5.69
N THR A 139 5.33 -18.24 6.96
CA THR A 139 4.41 -19.06 7.76
C THR A 139 3.36 -18.26 8.55
N ALA A 140 3.59 -16.96 8.76
CA ALA A 140 2.70 -16.07 9.49
C ALA A 140 1.82 -15.19 8.57
N ASP A 141 1.64 -15.62 7.31
CA ASP A 141 0.83 -14.90 6.34
C ASP A 141 -0.67 -15.19 6.53
N LEU A 142 -1.39 -14.15 6.96
CA LEU A 142 -2.83 -14.19 7.23
C LEU A 142 -3.70 -14.04 5.96
N PHE A 143 -3.13 -13.65 4.83
CA PHE A 143 -3.88 -13.43 3.59
C PHE A 143 -3.91 -14.67 2.71
N TYR A 144 -2.74 -15.24 2.44
CA TYR A 144 -2.58 -16.32 1.47
C TYR A 144 -1.89 -17.57 2.03
N LYS A 145 -1.68 -17.64 3.36
CA LYS A 145 -1.01 -18.76 4.03
C LYS A 145 0.35 -19.12 3.40
N GLY A 146 1.04 -18.11 2.88
CA GLY A 146 2.34 -18.24 2.23
C GLY A 146 2.28 -18.58 0.74
N ASP A 147 1.11 -18.64 0.11
CA ASP A 147 0.98 -18.93 -1.33
C ASP A 147 1.59 -17.80 -2.18
N ILE A 148 2.78 -18.09 -2.70
CA ILE A 148 3.58 -17.14 -3.49
C ILE A 148 2.91 -16.80 -4.83
N ASN A 149 2.15 -17.71 -5.43
CA ASN A 149 1.47 -17.43 -6.69
C ASN A 149 0.35 -16.42 -6.47
N LYS A 150 -0.39 -16.52 -5.36
CA LYS A 150 -1.38 -15.50 -4.99
C LYS A 150 -0.72 -14.15 -4.67
N TRP A 151 0.43 -14.14 -4.00
CA TRP A 151 1.19 -12.90 -3.80
C TRP A 151 1.68 -12.25 -5.11
N LYS A 152 2.09 -13.05 -6.10
CA LYS A 152 2.41 -12.53 -7.45
C LYS A 152 1.19 -11.87 -8.08
N LYS A 153 0.03 -12.53 -8.04
CA LYS A 153 -1.21 -11.96 -8.58
C LYS A 153 -1.64 -10.69 -7.85
N PHE A 154 -1.48 -10.65 -6.53
CA PHE A 154 -1.73 -9.46 -5.73
C PHE A 154 -0.82 -8.30 -6.15
N GLY A 155 0.48 -8.56 -6.28
CA GLY A 155 1.46 -7.57 -6.73
C GLY A 155 1.13 -7.00 -8.11
N TYR A 156 0.82 -7.85 -9.08
CA TYR A 156 0.40 -7.40 -10.41
C TYR A 156 -0.93 -6.65 -10.40
N SER A 157 -1.89 -7.06 -9.58
CA SER A 157 -3.17 -6.34 -9.43
C SER A 157 -2.98 -4.96 -8.82
N LEU A 158 -2.07 -4.83 -7.84
CA LEU A 158 -1.69 -3.54 -7.26
C LEU A 158 -0.94 -2.67 -8.28
N MET A 159 -0.06 -3.26 -9.09
CA MET A 159 0.62 -2.56 -10.19
C MET A 159 -0.38 -2.01 -11.22
N LEU A 160 -1.39 -2.80 -11.59
CA LEU A 160 -2.47 -2.35 -12.47
C LEU A 160 -3.24 -1.18 -11.83
N LYS A 161 -3.58 -1.27 -10.55
CA LYS A 161 -4.25 -0.18 -9.82
C LYS A 161 -3.43 1.11 -9.84
N VAL A 162 -2.13 1.03 -9.57
CA VAL A 162 -1.21 2.18 -9.62
C VAL A 162 -1.16 2.77 -11.03
N ALA A 163 -0.98 1.93 -12.06
CA ALA A 163 -0.94 2.38 -13.46
C ALA A 163 -2.24 3.07 -13.89
N MET A 164 -3.41 2.50 -13.54
CA MET A 164 -4.71 3.06 -13.92
C MET A 164 -4.98 4.44 -13.30
N ARG A 165 -4.47 4.70 -12.09
CA ARG A 165 -4.57 6.02 -11.45
C ARG A 165 -3.78 7.12 -12.16
N MET A 166 -2.79 6.75 -12.98
CA MET A 166 -1.98 7.71 -13.74
C MET A 166 -2.58 8.10 -15.10
N THR A 167 -3.66 7.44 -15.55
CA THR A 167 -4.19 7.55 -16.92
C THR A 167 -4.53 8.97 -17.37
N LYS A 168 -4.86 9.87 -16.44
CA LYS A 168 -5.19 11.28 -16.75
C LYS A 168 -3.99 12.21 -16.77
N VAL A 169 -2.87 11.83 -16.15
CA VAL A 169 -1.67 12.68 -16.04
C VAL A 169 -0.55 12.22 -16.98
N ASP A 170 -0.44 10.91 -17.21
CA ASP A 170 0.58 10.29 -18.06
C ASP A 170 0.02 9.00 -18.67
N LEU A 171 -0.80 9.16 -19.72
CA LEU A 171 -1.49 8.05 -20.38
C LEU A 171 -0.52 7.02 -20.98
N ASN A 172 0.61 7.47 -21.52
CA ASN A 172 1.58 6.58 -22.16
C ASN A 172 2.22 5.65 -21.13
N LYS A 173 2.70 6.20 -20.01
CA LYS A 173 3.26 5.40 -18.92
C LYS A 173 2.20 4.49 -18.30
N ALA A 174 1.00 5.00 -18.06
CA ALA A 174 -0.11 4.20 -17.55
C ALA A 174 -0.37 2.96 -18.43
N ARG A 175 -0.40 3.13 -19.77
CA ARG A 175 -0.60 2.02 -20.72
C ARG A 175 0.49 0.96 -20.59
N ILE A 176 1.77 1.35 -20.64
CA ILE A 176 2.91 0.42 -20.58
C ILE A 176 2.84 -0.46 -19.33
N TRP A 177 2.57 0.14 -18.17
CA TRP A 177 2.52 -0.59 -16.90
C TRP A 177 1.24 -1.40 -16.73
N ALA A 178 0.09 -0.90 -17.19
CA ALA A 178 -1.16 -1.63 -17.18
C ALA A 178 -1.10 -2.89 -18.04
N GLU A 179 -0.55 -2.78 -19.26
CA GLU A 179 -0.36 -3.92 -20.17
C GLU A 179 0.57 -4.97 -19.55
N LYS A 180 1.71 -4.54 -18.97
CA LYS A 180 2.63 -5.43 -18.24
C LYS A 180 1.94 -6.22 -17.12
N ALA A 181 1.06 -5.56 -16.36
CA ALA A 181 0.37 -6.18 -15.24
C ALA A 181 -0.78 -7.10 -15.67
N SER A 182 -1.51 -6.72 -16.71
CA SER A 182 -2.83 -7.25 -17.07
C SER A 182 -2.94 -8.78 -17.07
N ALA A 183 -1.96 -9.47 -17.67
CA ALA A 183 -1.99 -10.93 -17.85
C ALA A 183 -1.85 -11.73 -16.54
N ASN A 184 -1.39 -11.11 -15.45
CA ASN A 184 -1.04 -11.80 -14.22
C ASN A 184 -1.82 -11.28 -12.99
N THR A 185 -2.93 -10.55 -13.22
CA THR A 185 -3.78 -10.05 -12.15
C THR A 185 -4.70 -11.14 -11.58
N PHE A 186 -5.56 -10.79 -10.61
CA PHE A 186 -6.60 -11.70 -10.10
C PHE A 186 -7.48 -12.24 -11.23
N GLY A 187 -7.64 -13.57 -11.26
CA GLY A 187 -8.46 -14.26 -12.26
C GLY A 187 -9.84 -14.66 -11.74
N SER A 188 -10.02 -14.77 -10.42
CA SER A 188 -11.30 -15.09 -9.79
C SER A 188 -11.38 -14.51 -8.37
N ILE A 189 -12.53 -14.67 -7.73
CA ILE A 189 -12.75 -14.27 -6.33
C ILE A 189 -11.84 -14.98 -5.34
N ASP A 190 -11.33 -16.17 -5.68
CA ASP A 190 -10.44 -16.96 -4.83
C ASP A 190 -9.05 -16.32 -4.67
N ASP A 191 -8.70 -15.38 -5.56
CA ASP A 191 -7.45 -14.63 -5.49
C ASP A 191 -7.53 -13.43 -4.53
N ASN A 192 -8.72 -13.08 -4.01
CA ASN A 192 -8.89 -11.93 -3.12
C ASN A 192 -8.02 -12.03 -1.87
N ALA A 193 -7.33 -10.93 -1.53
CA ALA A 193 -6.62 -10.80 -0.27
C ALA A 193 -7.61 -10.54 0.88
N ILE A 194 -8.01 -11.62 1.54
CA ILE A 194 -8.85 -11.59 2.74
C ILE A 194 -8.07 -12.14 3.92
N VAL A 195 -8.23 -11.52 5.10
CA VAL A 195 -7.66 -12.08 6.33
C VAL A 195 -8.43 -13.37 6.65
N VAL A 196 -7.73 -14.50 6.65
CA VAL A 196 -8.33 -15.80 6.98
C VAL A 196 -8.41 -15.92 8.50
N THR A 197 -9.60 -15.72 9.06
CA THR A 197 -9.90 -15.99 10.48
C THR A 197 -10.18 -17.46 10.73
#